data_AF-A0A1F3XP76-F1
#
_entry.id   AF-A0A1F3XP76-F1
#
_cell.length_a   1.000
_cell.length_b   1.000
_cell.length_c   1.000
_cell.angle_alpha   90.00
_cell.angle_beta   90.00
_cell.angle_gamma   90.00
#
_symmetry.space_group_name_H-M   'P 1'
#
loop_
_entity.id
_entity.type
_entity.pdbx_description
1 polymer ?
#
loop_
_entity_poly.entity_id
_entity_poly.type
_entity_poly.pdbx_seq_one_letter_code
_entity_poly.pdbx_strand_id
1 'polypeptide(L)'
;MEENKQNNLKVLGIVGARSGSKSIPHKNIRPLLDKPLMAWIIEAAKNSKYISRLILSTDSSEYARIGRQYGAETPFARPAEFANDTASDIDYLTHAVQWMEENENWKPDVILRLPPTTPLCKTESIDACVEILMNDPQTDSCRTITSAPKHPYKLWKIENDELKPF
;
A
#
# COMPACT_ATOMS: atom_id res chain seq x y z
N MET A 1 21.80 10.21 31.96
CA MET A 1 20.87 10.96 31.10
C MET A 1 21.03 10.35 29.73
N GLU A 2 20.30 9.27 29.47
CA GLU A 2 20.29 8.63 28.16
C GLU A 2 19.47 9.51 27.23
N GLU A 3 20.13 10.09 26.24
CA GLU A 3 19.45 10.73 25.12
C GLU A 3 18.60 9.66 24.42
N ASN A 4 17.27 9.79 24.54
CA ASN A 4 16.30 9.11 23.70
C ASN A 4 16.58 9.52 22.24
N LYS A 5 17.49 8.82 21.57
CA LYS A 5 17.49 8.70 20.12
C LYS A 5 16.24 7.92 19.76
N GLN A 6 15.13 8.64 19.63
CA GLN A 6 14.00 8.17 18.85
C GLN A 6 14.57 7.87 17.46
N ASN A 7 14.88 6.60 17.19
CA ASN A 7 15.40 6.14 15.91
C ASN A 7 14.48 6.72 14.83
N ASN A 8 15.02 7.63 14.02
CA ASN A 8 14.24 8.35 13.02
C ASN A 8 14.04 7.44 11.80
N LEU A 9 13.30 6.35 12.01
CA LEU A 9 13.01 5.32 11.02
C LEU A 9 12.27 5.97 9.85
N LYS A 10 12.86 5.87 8.65
CA LYS A 10 12.28 6.43 7.43
C LYS A 10 11.24 5.48 6.87
N VAL A 11 9.97 5.76 7.17
CA VAL A 11 8.84 4.94 6.73
C VAL A 11 8.22 5.55 5.48
N LEU A 12 8.22 4.80 4.38
CA LEU A 12 7.60 5.19 3.12
C LEU A 12 6.27 4.48 2.91
N GLY A 13 5.17 5.22 2.98
CA GLY A 13 3.86 4.76 2.53
C GLY A 13 3.73 4.84 1.02
N ILE A 14 3.32 3.75 0.36
CA ILE A 14 3.10 3.71 -1.08
C ILE A 14 1.69 3.22 -1.38
N VAL A 15 0.88 4.11 -1.94
CA VAL A 15 -0.45 3.81 -2.46
C VAL A 15 -0.35 3.48 -3.94
N GLY A 16 -0.72 2.25 -4.32
CA GLY A 16 -0.68 1.80 -5.71
C GLY A 16 -2.03 1.94 -6.41
N ALA A 17 -2.19 2.92 -7.30
CA ALA A 17 -3.46 3.19 -7.98
C ALA A 17 -3.30 3.35 -9.50
N ARG A 18 -3.30 2.24 -10.24
CA ARG A 18 -3.34 2.29 -11.72
C ARG A 18 -4.72 2.65 -12.26
N SER A 19 -4.76 3.29 -13.43
CA SER A 19 -5.99 3.74 -14.08
C SER A 19 -6.78 2.59 -14.75
N GLY A 20 -6.07 1.64 -15.36
CA GLY A 20 -6.61 0.53 -16.16
C GLY A 20 -7.25 -0.62 -15.36
N SER A 21 -8.22 -0.35 -14.47
CA SER A 21 -8.94 -1.41 -13.76
C SER A 21 -9.89 -2.19 -14.69
N LYS A 22 -9.69 -3.51 -14.83
CA LYS A 22 -10.50 -4.39 -15.72
C LYS A 22 -11.93 -4.63 -15.24
N SER A 23 -12.13 -4.96 -13.96
CA SER A 23 -13.44 -5.35 -13.44
C SER A 23 -14.38 -4.15 -13.24
N ILE A 24 -13.84 -3.06 -12.69
CA ILE A 24 -14.57 -1.81 -12.48
C ILE A 24 -13.72 -0.69 -13.08
N PRO A 25 -14.12 -0.10 -14.22
CA PRO A 25 -13.44 1.05 -14.78
C PRO A 25 -13.31 2.17 -13.75
N HIS A 26 -12.14 2.78 -13.69
CA HIS A 26 -11.83 3.87 -12.76
C HIS A 26 -12.11 3.59 -11.28
N LYS A 27 -12.04 2.31 -10.85
CA LYS A 27 -12.32 1.87 -9.47
C LYS A 27 -11.69 2.75 -8.39
N ASN A 28 -10.43 3.14 -8.55
CA ASN A 28 -9.67 3.86 -7.51
C ASN A 28 -10.17 5.29 -7.29
N ILE A 29 -10.81 5.91 -8.27
CA ILE A 29 -11.40 7.26 -8.13
C ILE A 29 -12.92 7.25 -7.96
N ARG A 30 -13.54 6.07 -8.05
CA ARG A 30 -14.98 5.93 -7.94
C ARG A 30 -15.44 6.31 -6.52
N PRO A 31 -16.54 7.06 -6.35
CA PRO A 31 -17.02 7.45 -5.03
C PRO A 31 -17.41 6.24 -4.16
N LEU A 32 -16.98 6.27 -2.91
CA LEU A 32 -17.40 5.43 -1.80
C LEU A 32 -17.68 6.37 -0.62
N LEU A 33 -18.96 6.50 -0.24
CA LEU A 33 -19.44 7.46 0.77
C LEU A 33 -18.84 8.86 0.53
N ASP A 34 -19.12 9.42 -0.66
CA ASP A 34 -18.74 10.77 -1.12
C ASP A 34 -17.26 11.04 -1.34
N LYS A 35 -16.37 10.07 -1.11
CA LYS A 35 -14.93 10.19 -1.40
C LYS A 35 -14.45 9.19 -2.44
N PRO A 36 -13.47 9.53 -3.30
CA PRO A 36 -12.82 8.55 -4.16
C PRO A 36 -12.29 7.35 -3.35
N LEU A 37 -12.42 6.12 -3.85
CA LEU A 37 -12.01 4.92 -3.13
C LEU A 37 -10.59 5.01 -2.53
N MET A 38 -9.61 5.49 -3.32
CA MET A 38 -8.22 5.62 -2.87
C MET A 38 -8.00 6.71 -1.81
N ALA A 39 -8.92 7.68 -1.67
CA ALA A 39 -8.82 8.73 -0.69
C ALA A 39 -8.84 8.18 0.74
N TRP A 40 -9.62 7.12 0.99
CA TRP A 40 -9.76 6.50 2.31
C TRP A 40 -8.42 6.02 2.88
N ILE A 41 -7.64 5.28 2.07
CA ILE A 41 -6.33 4.79 2.51
C ILE A 41 -5.28 5.90 2.56
N ILE A 42 -5.37 6.91 1.68
CA ILE A 42 -4.47 8.07 1.71
C ILE A 42 -4.67 8.87 3.00
N GLU A 43 -5.91 9.16 3.38
CA GLU A 43 -6.22 9.88 4.63
C GLU A 43 -5.79 9.07 5.86
N ALA A 44 -6.08 7.76 5.89
CA ALA A 44 -5.66 6.90 6.99
C ALA A 44 -4.14 6.89 7.16
N ALA A 45 -3.39 6.80 6.05
CA ALA A 45 -1.94 6.83 6.04
C ALA A 45 -1.37 8.21 6.39
N LYS A 46 -1.98 9.29 5.90
CA LYS A 46 -1.57 10.66 6.21
C LYS A 46 -1.67 10.97 7.71
N ASN A 47 -2.65 10.37 8.39
CA ASN A 47 -2.84 10.55 9.83
C ASN A 47 -1.89 9.68 10.68
N SER A 48 -1.09 8.78 10.07
CA SER A 48 -0.12 7.96 10.78
C SER A 48 0.96 8.83 11.42
N LYS A 49 1.34 8.50 12.66
CA LYS A 49 2.44 9.19 13.35
C LYS A 49 3.83 8.75 12.87
N TYR A 50 3.92 7.64 12.13
CA TYR A 50 5.19 7.03 11.74
C TYR A 50 5.56 7.24 10.28
N ILE A 51 4.57 7.44 9.39
CA ILE A 51 4.83 7.63 7.96
C ILE A 51 5.59 8.94 7.75
N SER A 52 6.84 8.82 7.28
CA SER A 52 7.69 9.97 6.98
C SER A 52 7.29 10.61 5.64
N ARG A 53 6.97 9.77 4.64
CA ARG A 53 6.49 10.20 3.32
C ARG A 53 5.43 9.26 2.79
N LEU A 54 4.47 9.82 2.07
CA LEU A 54 3.33 9.08 1.52
C LEU A 54 3.23 9.36 0.02
N ILE A 55 3.49 8.35 -0.81
CA ILE A 55 3.50 8.46 -2.26
C ILE A 55 2.28 7.75 -2.85
N LEU A 56 1.64 8.39 -3.82
CA LEU A 56 0.73 7.75 -4.76
C LEU A 56 1.49 7.40 -6.05
N SER A 57 1.68 6.12 -6.29
CA SER A 57 2.21 5.62 -7.56
C SER A 57 1.06 5.36 -8.52
N THR A 58 0.96 6.14 -9.59
CA THR A 58 -0.12 6.07 -10.59
C THR A 58 0.36 6.47 -11.99
N ASP A 59 -0.26 5.89 -13.02
CA ASP A 59 -0.09 6.19 -14.44
C ASP A 59 -1.02 7.32 -14.93
N SER A 60 -1.95 7.79 -14.09
CA SER A 60 -2.93 8.82 -14.45
C SER A 60 -2.65 10.15 -13.77
N SER A 61 -2.56 11.21 -14.58
CA SER A 61 -2.44 12.60 -14.10
C SER A 61 -3.65 13.06 -13.29
N GLU A 62 -4.85 12.57 -13.61
CA GLU A 62 -6.07 12.82 -12.85
C GLU A 62 -5.97 12.18 -11.45
N TYR A 63 -5.50 10.94 -11.39
CA TYR A 63 -5.38 10.22 -10.11
C TYR A 63 -4.31 10.88 -9.26
N ALA A 64 -3.20 11.31 -9.86
CA ALA A 64 -2.17 12.08 -9.18
C ALA A 64 -2.73 13.40 -8.61
N ARG A 65 -3.55 14.14 -9.39
CA ARG A 65 -4.22 15.35 -8.92
C ARG A 65 -5.12 15.06 -7.70
N ILE A 66 -5.94 14.00 -7.77
CA ILE A 66 -6.83 13.61 -6.67
C ILE A 66 -6.00 13.18 -5.44
N GLY A 67 -4.96 12.36 -5.62
CA GLY A 67 -4.09 11.91 -4.55
C GLY A 67 -3.47 13.06 -3.75
N ARG A 68 -2.98 14.08 -4.46
CA ARG A 68 -2.45 15.31 -3.84
C ARG A 68 -3.49 16.06 -3.03
N GLN A 69 -4.76 16.10 -3.47
CA GLN A 69 -5.84 16.72 -2.70
C GLN A 69 -6.07 16.04 -1.34
N TYR A 70 -5.83 14.73 -1.26
CA TYR A 70 -5.93 13.96 -0.02
C TYR A 70 -4.61 13.88 0.76
N GLY A 71 -3.53 14.41 0.22
CA GLY A 71 -2.23 14.56 0.89
C GLY A 71 -1.19 13.49 0.60
N ALA A 72 -1.35 12.72 -0.49
CA ALA A 72 -0.26 11.91 -1.02
C ALA A 72 0.60 12.73 -1.99
N GLU A 73 1.89 12.49 -1.97
CA GLU A 73 2.86 13.00 -2.93
C GLU A 73 2.79 12.21 -4.24
N THR A 74 3.08 12.86 -5.37
CA THR A 74 3.09 12.22 -6.69
C THR A 74 4.34 12.66 -7.46
N PRO A 75 5.53 12.30 -6.97
CA PRO A 75 6.78 12.83 -7.50
C PRO A 75 7.08 12.35 -8.93
N PHE A 76 6.50 11.23 -9.33
CA PHE A 76 6.64 10.63 -10.66
C PHE A 76 5.30 10.16 -11.22
N ALA A 77 5.26 10.00 -12.54
CA ALA A 77 4.27 9.18 -13.21
C ALA A 77 4.77 7.73 -13.26
N ARG A 78 3.91 6.76 -12.95
CA ARG A 78 4.27 5.34 -13.00
C ARG A 78 4.55 4.93 -14.46
N PRO A 79 5.72 4.35 -14.77
CA PRO A 79 6.02 3.81 -16.09
C PRO A 79 5.00 2.77 -16.55
N ALA A 80 4.73 2.71 -17.85
CA ALA A 80 3.73 1.81 -18.43
C ALA A 80 4.04 0.32 -18.18
N GLU A 81 5.33 -0.04 -18.10
CA GLU A 81 5.80 -1.40 -17.77
C GLU A 81 5.36 -1.87 -16.38
N PHE A 82 5.10 -0.95 -15.45
CA PHE A 82 4.62 -1.24 -14.09
C PHE A 82 3.11 -0.97 -13.91
N ALA A 83 2.41 -0.66 -15.01
CA ALA A 83 0.98 -0.34 -15.03
C ALA A 83 0.11 -1.37 -15.76
N ASN A 84 0.70 -2.46 -16.27
CA ASN A 84 -0.01 -3.55 -16.92
C ASN A 84 -0.65 -4.53 -15.89
N ASP A 85 -1.50 -5.44 -16.37
CA ASP A 85 -2.20 -6.40 -15.47
C ASP A 85 -1.30 -7.48 -14.89
N THR A 86 -0.12 -7.68 -15.47
CA THR A 86 0.89 -8.64 -15.02
C THR A 86 1.87 -8.02 -14.04
N ALA A 87 1.88 -6.69 -13.90
CA ALA A 87 2.76 -5.96 -13.01
C ALA A 87 2.42 -6.34 -11.57
N SER A 88 3.41 -6.89 -10.89
CA SER A 88 3.30 -7.30 -9.50
C SER A 88 3.24 -6.08 -8.59
N ASP A 89 2.80 -6.29 -7.36
CA ASP A 89 2.93 -5.25 -6.33
C ASP A 89 4.39 -4.84 -6.12
N ILE A 90 5.32 -5.79 -6.25
CA ILE A 90 6.76 -5.56 -6.05
C ILE A 90 7.33 -4.58 -7.08
N ASP A 91 6.83 -4.60 -8.32
CA ASP A 91 7.41 -3.79 -9.39
C ASP A 91 7.20 -2.29 -9.14
N TYR A 92 5.98 -1.86 -8.82
CA TYR A 92 5.75 -0.44 -8.55
C TYR A 92 6.33 0.02 -7.21
N LEU A 93 6.47 -0.88 -6.24
CA LEU A 93 7.12 -0.58 -4.96
C LEU A 93 8.62 -0.35 -5.19
N THR A 94 9.27 -1.25 -5.92
CA THR A 94 10.70 -1.14 -6.30
C THR A 94 10.96 0.14 -7.08
N HIS A 95 10.15 0.42 -8.10
CA HIS A 95 10.24 1.67 -8.86
C HIS A 95 10.14 2.91 -7.96
N ALA A 96 9.18 2.95 -7.03
CA ALA A 96 9.01 4.08 -6.15
C ALA A 96 10.23 4.30 -5.24
N VAL A 97 10.80 3.23 -4.70
CA VAL A 97 12.00 3.30 -3.84
C VAL A 97 13.21 3.76 -4.64
N GLN A 98 13.45 3.18 -5.81
CA GLN A 98 14.58 3.54 -6.68
C GLN A 98 14.48 5.00 -7.11
N TRP A 99 13.30 5.44 -7.55
CA TRP A 99 13.10 6.83 -7.97
C TRP A 99 13.43 7.80 -6.83
N MET A 100 13.02 7.49 -5.59
CA MET A 100 13.28 8.32 -4.41
C MET A 100 14.76 8.37 -4.04
N GLU A 101 15.47 7.25 -4.15
CA GLU A 101 16.91 7.17 -3.90
C GLU A 101 17.68 7.99 -4.96
N GLU A 102 17.34 7.83 -6.24
CA GLU A 102 18.05 8.46 -7.37
C GLU A 102 17.76 9.95 -7.52
N ASN A 103 16.51 10.38 -7.34
CA ASN A 103 16.08 11.75 -7.65
C ASN A 103 15.99 12.65 -6.43
N GLU A 104 15.80 12.08 -5.23
CA GLU A 104 15.63 12.85 -4.00
C GLU A 104 16.66 12.50 -2.92
N ASN A 105 17.60 11.58 -3.19
CA ASN A 105 18.58 11.10 -2.22
C ASN A 105 17.91 10.65 -0.90
N TRP A 106 16.73 10.03 -1.03
CA TRP A 106 15.90 9.61 0.09
C TRP A 106 15.65 8.10 0.02
N LYS A 107 16.18 7.37 1.00
CA LYS A 107 16.07 5.92 1.09
C LYS A 107 15.23 5.51 2.31
N PRO A 108 14.16 4.71 2.15
CA PRO A 108 13.38 4.20 3.27
C PRO A 108 14.08 3.07 4.01
N ASP A 109 13.84 2.99 5.32
CA ASP A 109 14.13 1.81 6.14
C ASP A 109 12.95 0.83 6.12
N VAL A 110 11.72 1.34 6.00
CA VAL A 110 10.49 0.55 5.94
C VAL A 110 9.61 1.00 4.77
N ILE A 111 9.06 0.04 4.05
CA ILE A 111 8.10 0.25 2.97
C ILE A 111 6.73 -0.26 3.41
N LEU A 112 5.73 0.62 3.39
CA LEU A 112 4.33 0.28 3.65
C LEU A 112 3.54 0.24 2.35
N ARG A 113 3.10 -0.97 1.96
CA ARG A 113 2.19 -1.15 0.84
C ARG A 113 0.75 -0.85 1.26
N LEU A 114 0.13 0.15 0.64
CA LEU A 114 -1.19 0.66 0.98
C LEU A 114 -2.17 0.52 -0.20
N PRO A 115 -2.90 -0.61 -0.33
CA PRO A 115 -3.80 -0.82 -1.46
C PRO A 115 -5.08 0.05 -1.35
N PRO A 116 -5.51 0.74 -2.42
CA PRO A 116 -6.79 1.45 -2.44
C PRO A 116 -8.01 0.58 -2.12
N THR A 117 -7.92 -0.74 -2.32
CA THR A 117 -9.01 -1.70 -2.08
C THR A 117 -9.20 -2.07 -0.60
N THR A 118 -8.50 -1.41 0.33
CA THR A 118 -8.73 -1.56 1.78
C THR A 118 -9.23 -0.24 2.40
N PRO A 119 -10.39 0.29 1.97
CA PRO A 119 -10.88 1.61 2.42
C PRO A 119 -11.25 1.64 3.91
N LEU A 120 -11.40 0.47 4.55
CA LEU A 120 -11.69 0.36 5.98
C LEU A 120 -10.43 0.22 6.85
N CYS A 121 -9.24 0.28 6.24
CA CYS A 121 -7.98 0.29 6.97
C CYS A 121 -7.94 1.55 7.85
N LYS A 122 -7.63 1.36 9.13
CA LYS A 122 -7.56 2.46 10.10
C LYS A 122 -6.12 2.88 10.32
N THR A 123 -5.92 4.14 10.66
CA THR A 123 -4.60 4.69 11.02
C THR A 123 -3.92 3.87 12.12
N GLU A 124 -4.66 3.43 13.12
CA GLU A 124 -4.11 2.64 14.23
C GLU A 124 -3.61 1.27 13.76
N SER A 125 -4.19 0.69 12.71
CA SER A 125 -3.69 -0.56 12.13
C SER A 125 -2.37 -0.35 11.38
N ILE A 126 -2.23 0.79 10.70
CA ILE A 126 -0.97 1.17 10.04
C ILE A 126 0.12 1.38 11.09
N ASP A 127 -0.19 2.16 12.13
CA ASP A 127 0.75 2.47 13.20
C ASP A 127 1.19 1.20 13.95
N ALA A 128 0.24 0.31 14.30
CA ALA A 128 0.56 -0.95 14.96
C ALA A 128 1.50 -1.84 14.12
N CYS A 129 1.33 -1.88 12.79
CA CYS A 129 2.25 -2.62 11.93
C CYS A 129 3.67 -2.06 11.98
N VAL A 130 3.82 -0.73 11.99
CA VAL A 130 5.14 -0.09 12.10
C VAL A 130 5.75 -0.31 13.48
N GLU A 131 4.95 -0.21 14.54
CA GLU A 131 5.40 -0.48 15.92
C GLU A 131 5.93 -1.90 16.10
N ILE A 132 5.30 -2.91 15.48
CA ILE A 132 5.80 -4.29 15.50
C ILE A 132 7.22 -4.36 14.90
N LEU A 133 7.43 -3.76 13.73
CA LEU A 133 8.74 -3.72 13.07
C LEU A 133 9.78 -2.94 13.89
N MET A 134 9.36 -1.87 14.56
CA MET A 134 10.25 -1.06 15.41
C MET A 134 10.67 -1.79 16.69
N ASN A 135 9.77 -2.58 17.26
CA ASN A 135 9.97 -3.21 18.57
C ASN A 135 10.67 -4.58 18.49
N ASP A 136 10.67 -5.21 17.31
CA ASP A 136 11.35 -6.48 17.08
C ASP A 136 12.30 -6.42 15.88
N PRO A 137 13.61 -6.27 16.11
CA PRO A 137 14.63 -6.27 15.06
C PRO A 137 14.71 -7.58 14.26
N GLN A 138 14.09 -8.67 14.72
CA GLN A 138 14.02 -9.93 13.97
C GLN A 138 12.83 -10.00 13.01
N THR A 139 11.90 -9.05 13.08
CA THR A 139 10.74 -9.03 12.19
C THR A 139 11.06 -8.30 10.89
N ASP A 140 11.15 -9.04 9.78
CA ASP A 140 11.37 -8.49 8.44
C ASP A 140 10.10 -7.88 7.81
N SER A 141 8.91 -8.40 8.17
CA SER A 141 7.65 -7.94 7.58
C SER A 141 6.45 -8.16 8.50
N CYS A 142 5.44 -7.29 8.35
CA CYS A 142 4.17 -7.37 9.07
C CYS A 142 3.00 -7.24 8.08
N ARG A 143 1.90 -7.97 8.33
CA ARG A 143 0.69 -7.92 7.49
C ARG A 143 -0.57 -8.00 8.34
N THR A 144 -1.52 -7.12 8.06
CA THR A 144 -2.87 -7.21 8.64
C THR A 144 -3.62 -8.43 8.12
N ILE A 145 -4.25 -9.18 9.02
CA ILE A 145 -5.08 -10.34 8.71
C ILE A 145 -6.46 -10.22 9.37
N THR A 146 -7.40 -11.03 8.90
CA THR A 146 -8.71 -11.23 9.54
C THR A 146 -8.95 -12.72 9.71
N SER A 147 -9.79 -13.08 10.69
CA SER A 147 -10.24 -14.47 10.82
C SER A 147 -10.98 -14.90 9.55
N ALA A 148 -10.65 -16.10 9.06
CA ALA A 148 -11.31 -16.67 7.91
C ALA A 148 -12.75 -17.07 8.28
N PRO A 149 -13.77 -16.70 7.47
CA PRO A 149 -15.17 -17.03 7.79
C PRO A 149 -15.44 -18.54 7.74
N LYS A 150 -14.61 -19.29 7.01
CA LYS A 150 -14.61 -20.75 6.95
C LYS A 150 -13.18 -21.25 7.07
N HIS A 151 -13.01 -22.37 7.76
CA HIS A 151 -11.71 -23.00 7.92
C HIS A 151 -11.14 -23.39 6.53
N PRO A 152 -9.90 -22.96 6.16
CA PRO A 152 -9.32 -23.25 4.85
C PRO A 152 -9.24 -24.75 4.51
N TYR A 153 -8.92 -25.62 5.48
CA TYR A 153 -8.97 -27.08 5.29
C TYR A 153 -10.36 -27.68 4.99
N LYS A 154 -11.43 -26.89 5.01
CA LYS A 154 -12.77 -27.33 4.55
C LYS A 154 -13.02 -27.03 3.07
N LEU A 155 -12.02 -26.52 2.34
CA LEU A 155 -12.08 -26.33 0.91
C LEU A 155 -11.86 -27.67 0.18
N TRP A 156 -12.52 -27.80 -0.97
CA TRP A 156 -12.31 -28.89 -1.91
C TRP A 156 -11.77 -28.28 -3.20
N LYS A 157 -10.82 -28.97 -3.84
CA LYS A 157 -10.30 -28.66 -5.18
C LYS A 157 -10.81 -29.69 -6.19
N ILE A 158 -10.99 -29.24 -7.43
CA ILE A 158 -11.30 -30.13 -8.55
C ILE A 158 -9.97 -30.49 -9.21
N GLU A 159 -9.64 -31.79 -9.24
CA GLU A 159 -8.49 -32.33 -9.96
C GLU A 159 -8.95 -33.52 -10.79
N ASN A 160 -8.72 -33.49 -12.11
CA ASN A 160 -9.13 -34.55 -13.04
C ASN A 160 -10.62 -34.91 -12.93
N ASP A 161 -11.51 -33.91 -12.89
CA ASP A 161 -12.96 -34.06 -12.68
C ASP A 161 -13.38 -34.73 -11.36
N GLU A 162 -12.46 -34.90 -10.40
CA GLU A 162 -12.75 -35.39 -9.06
C GLU A 162 -12.64 -34.29 -8.00
N LEU A 163 -13.52 -34.35 -6.99
CA LEU A 163 -13.42 -33.50 -5.81
C LEU A 163 -12.43 -34.09 -4.80
N LYS A 164 -11.39 -33.32 -4.45
CA LYS A 164 -10.41 -33.68 -3.43
C LYS A 164 -10.34 -32.60 -2.33
N PRO A 165 -10.10 -32.95 -1.07
CA PRO A 165 -9.77 -31.97 -0.04
C PRO A 165 -8.55 -31.11 -0.47
N PHE A 166 -8.56 -29.83 -0.11
CA PHE A 166 -7.46 -28.89 -0.42
C PHE A 166 -6.17 -29.25 0.32
#